data_AF-A0A2G5TY14-F1
#
_entry.id   AF-A0A2G5TY14-F1
#
_cell.length_a   1.000
_cell.length_b   1.000
_cell.length_c   1.000
_cell.angle_alpha   90.00
_cell.angle_beta   90.00
_cell.angle_gamma   90.00
#
_symmetry.space_group_name_H-M   'P 1'
#
loop_
_entity.id
_entity.type
_entity.pdbx_description
1 polymer ?
#
loop_
_entity_poly.entity_id
_entity_poly.type
_entity_poly.pdbx_seq_one_letter_code
_entity_poly.pdbx_strand_id
1 'polypeptide(L)'
;MASNSGSLSTFLLLLILMITVSNYFGTNKIDFKLCETQKDLNKLANTDSILNDFLVQSQKDLLEQVKRGINQEFYQRVMPEVICKDKVRIGEKSDGGKYVCKPQAVNQEDCTIMSLGLNNQIEFDEHISKVTGGKCTILGADIAEQSPSTKSKYAAINGQLFVGKIPEILGLPDILKKSGKSKVDFLKIDIEGGEHAGLEPFIKDYSVCQIFIEIHGSPSAHLKMLQKMAKYNFRIFNVDPNFQCPQCCEYSLINENCMEQYGVVPLGFTIPKNNF
;
A
#
# COMPACT_ATOMS: atom_id res chain seq x y z
N MET A 1 58.88 -66.70 8.65
CA MET A 1 58.08 -65.58 8.08
C MET A 1 57.24 -65.00 9.21
N ALA A 2 57.77 -64.02 9.94
CA ALA A 2 56.97 -63.28 10.91
C ALA A 2 56.22 -62.19 10.13
N SER A 3 54.90 -62.30 10.04
CA SER A 3 54.09 -61.28 9.38
C SER A 3 54.17 -59.98 10.18
N ASN A 4 54.49 -58.89 9.49
CA ASN A 4 54.62 -57.55 10.03
C ASN A 4 53.22 -56.96 10.32
N SER A 5 52.46 -57.61 11.20
CA SER A 5 51.07 -57.28 11.54
C SER A 5 50.92 -55.96 12.29
N GLY A 6 52.01 -55.45 12.90
CA GLY A 6 52.02 -54.19 13.63
C GLY A 6 51.93 -52.94 12.75
N SER A 7 52.51 -52.96 11.55
CA SER A 7 52.56 -51.76 10.68
C SER A 7 51.21 -51.44 10.01
N LEU A 8 50.42 -52.46 9.65
CA LEU A 8 49.09 -52.25 9.05
C LEU A 8 48.06 -51.86 10.11
N SER A 9 48.16 -52.46 11.31
CA SER A 9 47.27 -52.15 12.44
C SER A 9 47.45 -50.71 12.92
N THR A 10 48.69 -50.23 13.04
CA THR A 10 49.01 -48.84 13.42
C THR A 10 48.54 -47.83 12.36
N PHE A 11 48.70 -48.13 11.07
CA PHE A 11 48.18 -47.30 9.98
C PHE A 11 46.64 -47.21 10.00
N LEU A 12 45.95 -48.34 10.21
CA LEU A 12 44.49 -48.37 10.29
C LEU A 12 43.97 -47.57 11.49
N LEU A 13 44.64 -47.65 12.64
CA LEU A 13 44.31 -46.86 13.83
C LEU A 13 44.49 -45.35 13.60
N LEU A 14 45.56 -44.93 12.92
CA LEU A 14 45.78 -43.53 12.54
C LEU A 14 44.71 -43.03 11.57
N LEU A 15 44.31 -43.86 10.59
CA LEU A 15 43.25 -43.49 9.65
C LEU A 15 41.90 -43.32 10.35
N ILE A 16 41.55 -44.23 11.26
CA ILE A 16 40.33 -44.14 12.08
C ILE A 16 40.38 -42.89 12.97
N LEU A 17 41.55 -42.59 13.57
CA LEU A 17 41.72 -41.37 14.35
C LEU A 17 41.53 -40.10 13.50
N MET A 18 42.09 -40.05 12.30
CA MET A 18 41.93 -38.90 11.39
C MET A 18 40.48 -38.72 10.94
N ILE A 19 39.75 -39.81 10.67
CA ILE A 19 38.32 -39.78 10.31
C ILE A 19 37.49 -39.31 11.51
N THR A 20 37.74 -39.85 12.71
CA THR A 20 37.01 -39.46 13.93
C THR A 20 37.26 -38.01 14.31
N VAL A 21 38.50 -37.53 14.22
CA VAL A 21 38.86 -36.13 14.45
C VAL A 21 38.22 -35.20 13.41
N SER A 22 38.25 -35.59 12.12
CA SER A 22 37.60 -34.81 11.05
C SER A 22 36.08 -34.74 11.22
N ASN A 23 35.45 -35.85 11.61
CA ASN A 23 34.03 -35.90 11.94
C ASN A 23 33.71 -35.04 13.16
N TYR A 24 34.53 -35.10 14.22
CA TYR A 24 34.36 -34.29 15.43
C TYR A 24 34.45 -32.78 15.15
N PHE A 25 35.43 -32.34 14.34
CA PHE A 25 35.51 -30.94 13.90
C PHE A 25 34.34 -30.56 12.98
N GLY A 26 33.88 -31.48 12.12
CA GLY A 26 32.71 -31.30 11.27
C GLY A 26 31.43 -31.09 12.08
N THR A 27 31.17 -31.92 13.09
CA THR A 27 30.00 -31.82 13.98
C THR A 27 30.03 -30.54 14.80
N ASN A 28 31.18 -30.20 15.41
CA ASN A 28 31.32 -28.96 16.18
C ASN A 28 31.03 -27.71 15.33
N LYS A 29 31.42 -27.71 14.05
CA LYS A 29 31.13 -26.60 13.13
C LYS A 29 29.64 -26.48 12.81
N ILE A 30 28.92 -27.61 12.72
CA ILE A 30 27.47 -27.64 12.51
C ILE A 30 26.76 -27.14 13.78
N ASP A 31 27.14 -27.64 14.95
CA ASP A 31 26.55 -27.25 16.24
C ASP A 31 26.73 -25.76 16.51
N PHE A 32 27.90 -25.21 16.17
CA PHE A 32 28.15 -23.77 16.26
C PHE A 32 27.20 -22.96 15.37
N LYS A 33 27.06 -23.35 14.09
CA LYS A 33 26.12 -22.70 13.15
C LYS A 33 24.66 -22.81 13.61
N LEU A 34 24.28 -23.96 14.17
CA LEU A 34 22.95 -24.19 14.71
C LEU A 34 22.69 -23.25 15.89
N CYS A 35 23.68 -23.05 16.78
CA CYS A 35 23.60 -22.13 17.91
C CYS A 35 23.46 -20.67 17.45
N GLU A 36 24.24 -20.23 16.46
CA GLU A 36 24.09 -18.88 15.88
C GLU A 36 22.70 -18.68 15.26
N THR A 37 22.25 -19.64 14.46
CA THR A 37 20.91 -19.62 13.84
C THR A 37 19.81 -19.55 14.90
N GLN A 38 19.93 -20.32 15.99
CA GLN A 38 18.97 -20.29 17.10
C GLN A 38 18.93 -18.93 17.79
N LYS A 39 20.08 -18.27 17.98
CA LYS A 39 20.14 -16.91 18.56
C LYS A 39 19.46 -15.89 17.65
N ASP A 40 19.70 -15.97 16.34
CA ASP A 40 19.06 -15.09 15.36
C ASP A 40 17.55 -15.31 15.32
N LEU A 41 17.08 -16.56 15.34
CA LEU A 41 15.66 -16.91 15.43
C LEU A 41 15.02 -16.38 16.71
N ASN A 42 15.67 -16.49 17.86
CA ASN A 42 15.15 -15.96 19.12
C ASN A 42 15.06 -14.42 19.08
N LYS A 43 16.03 -13.76 18.46
CA LYS A 43 16.03 -12.30 18.28
C LYS A 43 14.89 -11.84 17.36
N LEU A 44 14.68 -12.56 16.25
CA LEU A 44 13.55 -12.34 15.34
C LEU A 44 12.21 -12.53 16.07
N ALA A 45 12.03 -13.66 16.77
CA ALA A 45 10.81 -13.94 17.53
C ALA A 45 10.49 -12.89 18.60
N ASN A 46 11.51 -12.40 19.31
CA ASN A 46 11.32 -11.30 20.28
C ASN A 46 10.93 -9.99 19.59
N THR A 47 11.54 -9.69 18.44
CA THR A 47 11.20 -8.50 17.64
C THR A 47 9.77 -8.57 17.14
N ASP A 48 9.33 -9.73 16.66
CA ASP A 48 7.96 -9.98 16.22
C ASP A 48 6.96 -9.82 17.37
N SER A 49 7.29 -10.31 18.57
CA SER A 49 6.44 -10.12 19.76
C SER A 49 6.25 -8.64 20.11
N ILE A 50 7.36 -7.88 20.17
CA ILE A 50 7.32 -6.45 20.49
C ILE A 50 6.53 -5.68 19.41
N LEU A 51 6.71 -6.04 18.14
CA LEU A 51 5.97 -5.43 17.04
C LEU A 51 4.47 -5.72 17.17
N ASN A 52 4.08 -6.96 17.49
CA ASN A 52 2.68 -7.32 17.70
C ASN A 52 2.06 -6.53 18.86
N ASP A 53 2.75 -6.41 20.00
CA ASP A 53 2.28 -5.62 21.14
C ASP A 53 2.08 -4.14 20.77
N PHE A 54 3.03 -3.57 20.00
CA PHE A 54 2.93 -2.22 19.47
C PHE A 54 1.71 -2.05 18.55
N LEU A 55 1.47 -2.98 17.62
CA LEU A 55 0.34 -2.93 16.70
C LEU A 55 -0.99 -3.02 17.46
N VAL A 56 -1.09 -3.91 18.45
CA VAL A 56 -2.27 -4.04 19.31
C VAL A 56 -2.52 -2.75 20.09
N GLN A 57 -1.46 -2.12 20.62
CA GLN A 57 -1.59 -0.85 21.32
C GLN A 57 -2.01 0.29 20.37
N SER A 58 -1.44 0.35 19.17
CA SER A 58 -1.81 1.32 18.14
C SER A 58 -3.30 1.22 17.77
N GLN A 59 -3.83 -0.01 17.65
CA GLN A 59 -5.26 -0.22 17.38
C GLN A 59 -6.13 0.26 18.55
N LYS A 60 -5.72 0.01 19.80
CA LYS A 60 -6.45 0.50 20.99
C LYS A 60 -6.46 2.02 21.05
N ASP A 61 -5.31 2.65 20.85
CA ASP A 61 -5.17 4.12 20.85
C ASP A 61 -6.06 4.75 19.78
N LEU A 62 -6.08 4.19 18.57
CA LEU A 62 -6.92 4.65 17.46
C LEU A 62 -8.42 4.55 17.82
N LEU A 63 -8.85 3.42 18.38
CA LEU A 63 -10.24 3.22 18.82
C LEU A 63 -10.63 4.15 19.98
N GLU A 64 -9.69 4.53 20.84
CA GLU A 64 -9.92 5.56 21.86
C GLU A 64 -10.20 6.92 21.22
N GLN A 65 -9.45 7.32 20.20
CA GLN A 65 -9.68 8.60 19.52
C GLN A 65 -11.04 8.67 18.83
N VAL A 66 -11.54 7.53 18.33
CA VAL A 66 -12.90 7.45 17.79
C VAL A 66 -13.94 7.78 18.87
N LYS A 67 -13.75 7.30 20.11
CA LYS A 67 -14.65 7.60 21.23
C LYS A 67 -14.59 9.05 21.67
N ARG A 68 -13.41 9.67 21.61
CA ARG A 68 -13.22 11.10 21.93
C ARG A 68 -13.87 12.02 20.90
N GLY A 69 -13.91 11.59 19.63
CA GLY A 69 -14.58 12.34 18.57
C GLY A 69 -13.81 13.56 18.07
N ILE A 70 -12.54 13.73 18.45
CA ILE A 70 -11.68 14.83 17.99
C ILE A 70 -10.90 14.38 16.75
N ASN A 71 -11.21 14.97 15.59
CA ASN A 71 -10.64 14.61 14.29
C ASN A 71 -9.10 14.66 14.26
N GLN A 72 -8.50 15.73 14.77
CA GLN A 72 -7.06 15.92 14.75
C GLN A 72 -6.33 14.87 15.58
N GLU A 73 -6.86 14.53 16.76
CA GLU A 73 -6.31 13.46 17.60
C GLU A 73 -6.43 12.11 16.90
N PHE A 74 -7.56 11.84 16.22
CA PHE A 74 -7.73 10.64 15.42
C PHE A 74 -6.70 10.54 14.28
N TYR A 75 -6.53 11.59 13.49
CA TYR A 75 -5.59 11.59 12.35
C TYR A 75 -4.15 11.32 12.79
N GLN A 76 -3.72 11.90 13.92
CA GLN A 76 -2.39 11.67 14.49
C GLN A 76 -2.15 10.21 14.92
N ARG A 77 -3.22 9.42 15.14
CA ARG A 77 -3.14 8.01 15.52
C ARG A 77 -3.30 7.05 14.35
N VAL A 78 -3.68 7.53 13.16
CA VAL A 78 -3.63 6.71 11.94
C VAL A 78 -2.18 6.60 11.50
N MET A 79 -1.61 5.40 11.60
CA MET A 79 -0.22 5.14 11.22
C MET A 79 -0.13 4.49 9.84
N PRO A 80 0.91 4.81 9.04
CA PRO A 80 1.24 4.04 7.85
C PRO A 80 1.45 2.56 8.18
N GLU A 81 0.85 1.68 7.38
CA GLU A 81 0.95 0.22 7.48
C GLU A 81 2.04 -0.34 6.56
N VAL A 82 2.61 0.51 5.70
CA VAL A 82 3.67 0.18 4.75
C VAL A 82 4.61 1.35 4.55
N ILE A 83 5.83 1.07 4.06
CA ILE A 83 6.80 2.08 3.64
C ILE A 83 6.83 2.14 2.11
N CYS A 84 6.58 3.33 1.57
CA CYS A 84 6.94 3.69 0.22
C CYS A 84 8.15 4.63 0.24
N LYS A 85 9.31 4.16 -0.24
CA LYS A 85 10.54 4.97 -0.29
C LYS A 85 10.47 6.06 -1.37
N ASP A 86 9.89 5.72 -2.52
CA ASP A 86 9.79 6.60 -3.69
C ASP A 86 8.43 7.32 -3.73
N LYS A 87 7.99 7.88 -2.60
CA LYS A 87 6.72 8.61 -2.49
C LYS A 87 6.88 10.04 -3.01
N VAL A 88 5.99 10.48 -3.89
CA VAL A 88 6.05 11.80 -4.54
C VAL A 88 4.72 12.53 -4.36
N ARG A 89 4.77 13.84 -4.11
CA ARG A 89 3.60 14.72 -4.13
C ARG A 89 3.24 15.05 -5.58
N ILE A 90 2.01 14.73 -6.00
CA ILE A 90 1.50 14.97 -7.35
C ILE A 90 0.32 15.94 -7.29
N GLY A 91 0.20 16.82 -8.27
CA GLY A 91 -0.71 17.98 -8.24
C GLY A 91 -0.13 19.18 -7.51
N GLU A 92 -0.99 19.97 -6.87
CA GLU A 92 -0.61 21.19 -6.16
C GLU A 92 0.24 20.94 -4.91
N LYS A 93 0.90 22.01 -4.42
CA LYS A 93 1.62 22.00 -3.14
C LYS A 93 0.71 22.21 -1.94
N SER A 94 -0.51 22.69 -2.14
CA SER A 94 -1.50 22.99 -1.12
C SER A 94 -2.65 21.99 -1.21
N ASP A 95 -3.90 22.43 -1.29
CA ASP A 95 -5.05 21.55 -1.42
C ASP A 95 -5.09 20.82 -2.78
N GLY A 96 -5.73 19.66 -2.85
CA GLY A 96 -5.92 18.88 -4.08
C GLY A 96 -4.73 18.04 -4.58
N GLY A 97 -3.51 18.29 -4.09
CA GLY A 97 -2.32 17.49 -4.41
C GLY A 97 -2.18 16.23 -3.55
N LYS A 98 -2.06 15.05 -4.16
CA LYS A 98 -2.02 13.75 -3.48
C LYS A 98 -0.61 13.14 -3.44
N TYR A 99 -0.32 12.34 -2.41
CA TYR A 99 0.93 11.56 -2.35
C TYR A 99 0.79 10.21 -3.08
N VAL A 100 1.66 9.98 -4.07
CA VAL A 100 1.64 8.78 -4.91
C VAL A 100 2.92 7.97 -4.70
N CYS A 101 2.80 6.65 -4.57
CA CYS A 101 3.94 5.78 -4.42
C CYS A 101 4.51 5.38 -5.78
N LYS A 102 5.80 5.69 -6.04
CA LYS A 102 6.56 5.29 -7.22
C LYS A 102 5.75 5.38 -8.54
N PRO A 103 5.20 6.56 -8.90
CA PRO A 103 4.23 6.69 -9.99
C PRO A 103 4.72 6.16 -11.35
N GLN A 104 6.01 6.28 -11.64
CA GLN A 104 6.66 5.76 -12.84
C GLN A 104 6.66 4.22 -12.97
N ALA A 105 6.29 3.47 -11.91
CA ALA A 105 6.19 2.01 -11.94
C ALA A 105 4.84 1.48 -12.48
N VAL A 106 3.96 2.35 -12.99
CA VAL A 106 2.77 1.92 -13.74
C VAL A 106 3.14 0.98 -14.89
N ASN A 107 2.19 0.13 -15.26
CA ASN A 107 2.34 -0.70 -16.45
C ASN A 107 2.56 0.20 -17.69
N GLN A 108 3.61 -0.09 -18.46
CA GLN A 108 4.05 0.79 -19.55
C GLN A 108 3.23 0.65 -20.84
N GLU A 109 2.40 -0.39 -20.95
CA GLU A 109 1.59 -0.70 -22.13
C GLU A 109 0.11 -0.40 -21.89
N ASP A 110 -0.40 -0.73 -20.70
CA ASP A 110 -1.79 -0.49 -20.32
C ASP A 110 -1.88 -0.07 -18.86
N CYS A 111 -1.95 1.25 -18.66
CA CYS A 111 -2.22 1.87 -17.37
C CYS A 111 -3.43 2.81 -17.44
N THR A 112 -4.17 2.85 -16.33
CA THR A 112 -5.38 3.66 -16.18
C THR A 112 -5.31 4.48 -14.90
N ILE A 113 -5.53 5.79 -15.03
CA ILE A 113 -5.63 6.71 -13.91
C ILE A 113 -7.06 7.23 -13.89
N MET A 114 -7.74 7.12 -12.76
CA MET A 114 -9.10 7.60 -12.58
C MET A 114 -9.12 8.72 -11.54
N SER A 115 -9.66 9.88 -11.91
CA SER A 115 -9.70 11.09 -11.08
C SER A 115 -11.14 11.58 -10.98
N LEU A 116 -11.69 11.52 -9.77
CA LEU A 116 -13.10 11.81 -9.49
C LEU A 116 -13.20 13.11 -8.69
N GLY A 117 -14.19 13.93 -9.05
CA GLY A 117 -14.41 15.26 -8.50
C GLY A 117 -13.38 16.25 -9.00
N LEU A 118 -13.49 16.61 -10.28
CA LEU A 118 -12.56 17.50 -10.94
C LEU A 118 -12.85 18.96 -10.62
N ASN A 119 -14.11 19.39 -10.71
CA ASN A 119 -14.52 20.80 -10.57
C ASN A 119 -13.61 21.81 -11.29
N ASN A 120 -13.17 21.49 -12.52
CA ASN A 120 -12.16 22.19 -13.34
C ASN A 120 -10.73 22.26 -12.78
N GLN A 121 -10.44 21.62 -11.66
CA GLN A 121 -9.12 21.46 -11.06
C GLN A 121 -8.50 20.15 -11.56
N ILE A 122 -7.49 20.25 -12.41
CA ILE A 122 -6.89 19.11 -13.12
C ILE A 122 -5.37 19.09 -12.99
N GLU A 123 -4.82 19.84 -12.04
CA GLU A 123 -3.39 19.98 -11.77
C GLU A 123 -2.78 18.62 -11.40
N PHE A 124 -3.51 17.81 -10.62
CA PHE A 124 -3.12 16.43 -10.34
C PHE A 124 -3.00 15.62 -11.63
N ASP A 125 -4.01 15.69 -12.50
CA ASP A 125 -4.14 14.93 -13.74
C ASP A 125 -3.04 15.29 -14.75
N GLU A 126 -2.79 16.58 -14.95
CA GLU A 126 -1.70 17.06 -15.81
C GLU A 126 -0.32 16.66 -15.25
N HIS A 127 -0.14 16.71 -13.93
CA HIS A 127 1.12 16.36 -13.29
C HIS A 127 1.36 14.84 -13.33
N ILE A 128 0.37 14.01 -12.97
CA ILE A 128 0.52 12.55 -12.99
C ILE A 128 0.71 12.03 -14.42
N SER A 129 0.06 12.64 -15.41
CA SER A 129 0.29 12.33 -16.83
C SER A 129 1.78 12.49 -17.18
N LYS A 130 2.38 13.63 -16.82
CA LYS A 130 3.81 13.90 -17.09
C LYS A 130 4.72 12.91 -16.39
N VAL A 131 4.46 12.63 -15.10
CA VAL A 131 5.29 11.73 -14.29
C VAL A 131 5.21 10.27 -14.74
N THR A 132 4.06 9.85 -15.28
CA THR A 132 3.86 8.53 -15.89
C THR A 132 4.28 8.47 -17.37
N GLY A 133 4.85 9.55 -17.91
CA GLY A 133 5.34 9.61 -19.29
C GLY A 133 4.24 9.75 -20.35
N GLY A 134 3.03 10.15 -19.97
CA GLY A 134 1.91 10.45 -20.87
C GLY A 134 1.25 9.22 -21.51
N LYS A 135 1.54 8.02 -21.01
CA LYS A 135 1.08 6.75 -21.61
C LYS A 135 -0.26 6.27 -21.05
N CYS A 136 -0.57 6.62 -19.81
CA CYS A 136 -1.80 6.16 -19.18
C CYS A 136 -3.03 6.83 -19.79
N THR A 137 -4.13 6.09 -19.83
CA THR A 137 -5.44 6.69 -20.09
C THR A 137 -5.93 7.35 -18.81
N ILE A 138 -6.29 8.63 -18.90
CA ILE A 138 -6.82 9.38 -17.75
C ILE A 138 -8.34 9.45 -17.85
N LEU A 139 -9.04 8.99 -16.83
CA LEU A 139 -10.49 8.94 -16.76
C LEU A 139 -10.94 9.94 -15.70
N GLY A 140 -11.43 11.09 -16.16
CA GLY A 140 -11.89 12.18 -15.31
C GLY A 140 -13.40 12.18 -15.18
N ALA A 141 -13.93 12.35 -13.98
CA ALA A 141 -15.38 12.44 -13.79
C ALA A 141 -15.77 13.50 -12.77
N ASP A 142 -16.88 14.16 -13.02
CA ASP A 142 -17.45 15.17 -12.13
C ASP A 142 -18.98 15.20 -12.24
N ILE A 143 -19.65 15.79 -11.25
CA ILE A 143 -21.09 16.00 -11.30
C ILE A 143 -21.49 16.97 -12.42
N ALA A 144 -20.64 17.97 -12.69
CA ALA A 144 -20.88 19.01 -13.67
C ALA A 144 -19.99 18.88 -14.91
N GLU A 145 -20.47 19.41 -16.02
CA GLU A 145 -19.69 19.50 -17.24
C GLU A 145 -18.49 20.45 -17.08
N GLN A 146 -17.33 20.00 -17.54
CA GLN A 146 -16.08 20.75 -17.43
C GLN A 146 -16.00 21.87 -18.49
N SER A 147 -15.28 22.93 -18.18
CA SER A 147 -15.08 24.08 -19.07
C SER A 147 -14.40 23.69 -20.38
N PRO A 148 -14.56 24.47 -21.47
CA PRO A 148 -13.86 24.22 -22.74
C PRO A 148 -12.33 24.15 -22.59
N SER A 149 -11.76 24.96 -21.69
CA SER A 149 -10.33 24.94 -21.36
C SER A 149 -9.93 23.60 -20.77
N THR A 150 -10.65 23.15 -19.74
CA THR A 150 -10.43 21.86 -19.07
C THR A 150 -10.55 20.70 -20.04
N LYS A 151 -11.58 20.68 -20.88
CA LYS A 151 -11.76 19.65 -21.92
C LYS A 151 -10.58 19.58 -22.88
N SER A 152 -10.07 20.73 -23.32
CA SER A 152 -8.94 20.81 -24.25
C SER A 152 -7.65 20.28 -23.60
N LYS A 153 -7.40 20.64 -22.33
CA LYS A 153 -6.25 20.12 -21.57
C LYS A 153 -6.36 18.61 -21.34
N TYR A 154 -7.55 18.11 -21.00
CA TYR A 154 -7.79 16.68 -20.80
C TYR A 154 -7.52 15.87 -22.07
N ALA A 155 -7.98 16.36 -23.24
CA ALA A 155 -7.68 15.73 -24.52
C ALA A 155 -6.16 15.65 -24.79
N ALA A 156 -5.39 16.65 -24.36
CA ALA A 156 -3.94 16.70 -24.56
C ALA A 156 -3.16 15.70 -23.68
N ILE A 157 -3.76 15.16 -22.62
CA ILE A 157 -3.14 14.22 -21.68
C ILE A 157 -3.68 12.78 -21.79
N ASN A 158 -4.21 12.41 -22.97
CA ASN A 158 -4.88 11.13 -23.20
C ASN A 158 -6.08 10.90 -22.25
N GLY A 159 -6.79 11.99 -21.97
CA GLY A 159 -7.88 12.04 -21.02
C GLY A 159 -9.26 11.86 -21.66
N GLN A 160 -10.16 11.20 -20.95
CA GLN A 160 -11.58 11.08 -21.24
C GLN A 160 -12.38 11.66 -20.07
N LEU A 161 -13.43 12.41 -20.39
CA LEU A 161 -14.27 13.08 -19.39
C LEU A 161 -15.66 12.46 -19.34
N PHE A 162 -16.15 12.26 -18.11
CA PHE A 162 -17.48 11.74 -17.82
C PHE A 162 -18.23 12.72 -16.91
N VAL A 163 -19.54 12.80 -17.09
CA VAL A 163 -20.40 13.70 -16.32
C VAL A 163 -21.50 12.90 -15.64
N GLY A 164 -21.67 13.11 -14.34
CA GLY A 164 -22.75 12.52 -13.56
C GLY A 164 -22.37 12.37 -12.09
N LYS A 165 -23.38 12.48 -11.22
CA LYS A 165 -23.21 12.27 -9.78
C LYS A 165 -22.84 10.82 -9.49
N ILE A 166 -21.72 10.59 -8.80
CA ILE A 166 -21.25 9.26 -8.41
C ILE A 166 -21.78 8.93 -7.00
N PRO A 167 -22.26 7.70 -6.72
CA PRO A 167 -22.49 6.59 -7.66
C PRO A 167 -23.90 6.60 -8.29
N GLU A 168 -24.75 7.59 -7.99
CA GLU A 168 -26.19 7.59 -8.30
C GLU A 168 -26.52 7.60 -9.80
N ILE A 169 -25.87 8.48 -10.57
CA ILE A 169 -26.10 8.69 -12.00
C ILE A 169 -24.98 8.04 -12.82
N LEU A 170 -23.75 8.03 -12.30
CA LEU A 170 -22.57 7.49 -12.95
C LEU A 170 -21.88 6.48 -12.03
N GLY A 171 -21.93 5.21 -12.38
CA GLY A 171 -21.17 4.17 -11.69
C GLY A 171 -19.71 4.16 -12.11
N LEU A 172 -18.79 3.92 -11.18
CA LEU A 172 -17.37 3.69 -11.50
C LEU A 172 -17.15 2.54 -12.51
N PRO A 173 -17.91 1.42 -12.45
CA PRO A 173 -17.85 0.39 -13.48
C PRO A 173 -18.23 0.90 -14.89
N ASP A 174 -19.17 1.84 -14.99
CA ASP A 174 -19.62 2.38 -16.27
C ASP A 174 -18.50 3.21 -16.94
N ILE A 175 -17.72 3.94 -16.14
CA ILE A 175 -16.56 4.70 -16.61
C ILE A 175 -15.54 3.76 -17.24
N LEU A 176 -15.20 2.66 -16.57
CA LEU A 176 -14.28 1.65 -17.10
C LEU A 176 -14.82 1.00 -18.38
N LYS A 177 -16.08 0.56 -18.36
CA LYS A 177 -16.71 -0.08 -19.51
C LYS A 177 -16.73 0.83 -20.74
N LYS A 178 -17.11 2.10 -20.57
CA LYS A 178 -17.17 3.08 -21.67
C LYS A 178 -15.79 3.45 -22.22
N SER A 179 -14.75 3.40 -21.38
CA SER A 179 -13.36 3.67 -21.79
C SER A 179 -12.62 2.43 -22.33
N GLY A 180 -13.25 1.24 -22.28
CA GLY A 180 -12.62 -0.02 -22.67
C GLY A 180 -11.53 -0.49 -21.70
N LYS A 181 -11.55 0.01 -20.46
CA LYS A 181 -10.60 -0.36 -19.40
C LYS A 181 -11.22 -1.39 -18.44
N SER A 182 -10.36 -2.15 -17.76
CA SER A 182 -10.77 -3.22 -16.82
C SER A 182 -10.08 -3.16 -15.47
N LYS A 183 -9.06 -2.30 -15.32
CA LYS A 183 -8.27 -2.11 -14.10
C LYS A 183 -7.91 -0.64 -13.93
N VAL A 184 -7.59 -0.24 -12.71
CA VAL A 184 -7.13 1.11 -12.37
C VAL A 184 -5.80 1.03 -11.62
N ASP A 185 -4.76 1.69 -12.13
CA ASP A 185 -3.51 1.79 -11.40
C ASP A 185 -3.68 2.78 -10.24
N PHE A 186 -4.21 3.96 -10.55
CA PHE A 186 -4.34 5.09 -9.63
C PHE A 186 -5.77 5.61 -9.59
N LEU A 187 -6.41 5.57 -8.42
CA LEU A 187 -7.76 6.06 -8.20
C LEU A 187 -7.74 7.24 -7.22
N LYS A 188 -7.87 8.47 -7.74
CA LYS A 188 -8.12 9.68 -6.95
C LYS A 188 -9.63 9.85 -6.74
N ILE A 189 -10.05 10.04 -5.49
CA ILE A 189 -11.44 10.23 -5.12
C ILE A 189 -11.56 11.45 -4.22
N ASP A 190 -12.35 12.43 -4.68
CA ASP A 190 -12.57 13.68 -4.00
C ASP A 190 -13.96 14.23 -4.36
N ILE A 191 -15.02 13.60 -3.84
CA ILE A 191 -16.40 13.78 -4.31
C ILE A 191 -17.39 14.17 -3.20
N GLU A 192 -16.90 14.89 -2.18
CA GLU A 192 -17.69 15.59 -1.17
C GLU A 192 -18.77 14.71 -0.49
N GLY A 193 -18.38 13.53 0.01
CA GLY A 193 -19.25 12.60 0.72
C GLY A 193 -19.76 11.43 -0.12
N GLY A 194 -19.61 11.48 -1.45
CA GLY A 194 -19.94 10.37 -2.35
C GLY A 194 -19.05 9.13 -2.17
N GLU A 195 -17.90 9.28 -1.49
CA GLU A 195 -16.91 8.22 -1.29
C GLU A 195 -17.49 7.03 -0.53
N HIS A 196 -18.36 7.32 0.43
CA HIS A 196 -18.92 6.32 1.35
C HIS A 196 -19.79 5.26 0.66
N ALA A 197 -20.43 5.64 -0.44
CA ALA A 197 -21.34 4.78 -1.21
C ALA A 197 -20.66 4.16 -2.44
N GLY A 198 -19.78 4.92 -3.13
CA GLY A 198 -19.23 4.49 -4.42
C GLY A 198 -18.03 3.55 -4.34
N LEU A 199 -17.17 3.68 -3.31
CA LEU A 199 -15.87 3.02 -3.31
C LEU A 199 -15.95 1.50 -3.10
N GLU A 200 -16.62 1.05 -2.04
CA GLU A 200 -16.60 -0.37 -1.64
C GLU A 200 -17.16 -1.32 -2.71
N PRO A 201 -18.30 -1.03 -3.36
CA PRO A 201 -18.79 -1.88 -4.46
C PRO A 201 -17.79 -1.98 -5.62
N PHE A 202 -17.03 -0.92 -5.88
CA PHE A 202 -16.07 -0.89 -6.99
C PHE A 202 -14.82 -1.74 -6.70
N ILE A 203 -14.16 -1.52 -5.57
CA ILE A 203 -12.91 -2.24 -5.22
C ILE A 203 -13.13 -3.72 -4.87
N LYS A 204 -14.39 -4.13 -4.71
CA LYS A 204 -14.78 -5.54 -4.57
C LYS A 204 -14.59 -6.30 -5.87
N ASP A 205 -14.96 -5.70 -7.00
CA ASP A 205 -15.06 -6.40 -8.28
C ASP A 205 -13.98 -5.96 -9.28
N TYR A 206 -13.33 -4.81 -9.06
CA TYR A 206 -12.31 -4.25 -9.94
C TYR A 206 -10.95 -4.11 -9.23
N SER A 207 -9.88 -4.38 -9.99
CA SER A 207 -8.52 -4.21 -9.50
C SER A 207 -8.15 -2.73 -9.46
N VAL A 208 -7.72 -2.28 -8.29
CA VAL A 208 -7.16 -0.94 -8.07
C VAL A 208 -5.83 -1.08 -7.34
N CYS A 209 -4.75 -0.47 -7.85
CA CYS A 209 -3.44 -0.57 -7.19
C CYS A 209 -3.24 0.46 -6.09
N GLN A 210 -3.50 1.74 -6.35
CA GLN A 210 -3.41 2.80 -5.32
C GLN A 210 -4.68 3.64 -5.30
N ILE A 211 -5.10 4.00 -4.08
CA ILE A 211 -6.24 4.88 -3.82
C ILE A 211 -5.72 6.14 -3.14
N PHE A 212 -6.14 7.29 -3.63
CA PHE A 212 -5.91 8.60 -3.03
C PHE A 212 -7.27 9.21 -2.74
N ILE A 213 -7.65 9.27 -1.47
CA ILE A 213 -9.02 9.59 -1.09
C ILE A 213 -9.01 10.67 -0.03
N GLU A 214 -9.78 11.74 -0.24
CA GLU A 214 -10.19 12.62 0.85
C GLU A 214 -11.44 12.05 1.50
N ILE A 215 -11.42 11.91 2.83
CA ILE A 215 -12.57 11.46 3.60
C ILE A 215 -13.07 12.64 4.43
N HIS A 216 -14.38 12.85 4.40
CA HIS A 216 -15.09 13.83 5.19
C HIS A 216 -15.78 13.20 6.40
N GLY A 217 -15.79 13.90 7.53
CA GLY A 217 -16.72 13.62 8.63
C GLY A 217 -16.06 13.25 9.96
N SER A 218 -16.76 12.49 10.79
CA SER A 218 -16.30 12.17 12.15
C SER A 218 -15.19 11.10 12.16
N PRO A 219 -14.40 10.98 13.25
CA PRO A 219 -13.45 9.88 13.43
C PRO A 219 -14.03 8.49 13.17
N SER A 220 -15.30 8.26 13.52
CA SER A 220 -16.01 7.00 13.25
C SER A 220 -16.24 6.79 11.75
N ALA A 221 -16.60 7.84 11.00
CA ALA A 221 -16.78 7.78 9.56
C ALA A 221 -15.44 7.47 8.84
N HIS A 222 -14.36 8.12 9.26
CA HIS A 222 -13.01 7.83 8.80
C HIS A 222 -12.61 6.38 9.07
N LEU A 223 -12.71 5.92 10.32
CA LEU A 223 -12.38 4.53 10.67
C LEU A 223 -13.17 3.54 9.83
N LYS A 224 -14.48 3.75 9.65
CA LYS A 224 -15.34 2.88 8.84
C LYS A 224 -14.85 2.77 7.40
N MET A 225 -14.42 3.88 6.79
CA MET A 225 -13.88 3.87 5.42
C MET A 225 -12.50 3.20 5.34
N LEU A 226 -11.61 3.47 6.29
CA LEU A 226 -10.31 2.80 6.37
C LEU A 226 -10.49 1.28 6.55
N GLN A 227 -11.43 0.85 7.38
CA GLN A 227 -11.78 -0.57 7.56
C GLN A 227 -12.32 -1.22 6.28
N LYS A 228 -13.17 -0.51 5.52
CA LYS A 228 -13.64 -0.97 4.20
C LYS A 228 -12.47 -1.20 3.25
N MET A 229 -11.54 -0.27 3.14
CA MET A 229 -10.36 -0.43 2.28
C MET A 229 -9.44 -1.56 2.79
N ALA A 230 -9.21 -1.66 4.10
CA ALA A 230 -8.40 -2.73 4.71
C ALA A 230 -8.98 -4.14 4.50
N LYS A 231 -10.32 -4.27 4.42
CA LYS A 231 -11.02 -5.51 4.06
C LYS A 231 -10.68 -5.98 2.65
N TYR A 232 -10.39 -5.06 1.74
CA TYR A 232 -9.96 -5.36 0.36
C TYR A 232 -8.44 -5.23 0.16
N ASN A 233 -7.68 -5.48 1.23
CA ASN A 233 -6.21 -5.56 1.24
C ASN A 233 -5.49 -4.27 0.83
N PHE A 234 -6.11 -3.11 1.03
CA PHE A 234 -5.41 -1.83 0.95
C PHE A 234 -4.72 -1.51 2.27
N ARG A 235 -3.53 -0.90 2.15
CA ARG A 235 -2.66 -0.51 3.27
C ARG A 235 -2.28 0.95 3.17
N ILE A 236 -2.32 1.65 4.28
CA ILE A 236 -2.02 3.09 4.32
C ILE A 236 -0.52 3.32 4.17
N PHE A 237 -0.11 4.20 3.25
CA PHE A 237 1.28 4.67 3.13
C PHE A 237 1.43 6.18 3.33
N ASN A 238 0.32 6.91 3.38
CA ASN A 238 0.29 8.34 3.68
C ASN A 238 -1.01 8.75 4.38
N VAL A 239 -0.89 9.69 5.32
CA VAL A 239 -1.98 10.39 6.00
C VAL A 239 -1.66 11.88 5.91
N ASP A 240 -2.58 12.68 5.39
CA ASP A 240 -2.39 14.12 5.19
C ASP A 240 -3.65 14.88 5.65
N PRO A 241 -3.68 15.34 6.92
CA PRO A 241 -4.81 16.12 7.43
C PRO A 241 -4.99 17.42 6.65
N ASN A 242 -6.23 17.71 6.22
CA ASN A 242 -6.51 18.94 5.49
C ASN A 242 -6.57 20.11 6.49
N PHE A 243 -5.67 21.10 6.35
CA PHE A 243 -5.63 22.25 7.26
C PHE A 243 -6.81 23.22 7.07
N GLN A 244 -7.44 23.22 5.89
CA GLN A 244 -8.59 24.08 5.57
C GLN A 244 -9.92 23.42 5.95
N CYS A 245 -9.95 22.09 6.05
CA CYS A 245 -11.08 21.34 6.56
C CYS A 245 -10.70 20.50 7.79
N PRO A 246 -10.99 20.96 9.02
CA PRO A 246 -10.68 20.25 10.27
C PRO A 246 -11.28 18.84 10.40
N GLN A 247 -12.30 18.53 9.59
CA GLN A 247 -12.99 17.23 9.55
C GLN A 247 -12.64 16.41 8.31
N CYS A 248 -11.65 16.85 7.54
CA CYS A 248 -11.20 16.18 6.34
C CYS A 248 -9.75 15.71 6.51
N CYS A 249 -9.46 14.55 5.93
CA CYS A 249 -8.11 14.03 5.86
C CYS A 249 -7.97 13.22 4.59
N GLU A 250 -6.85 13.42 3.92
CA GLU A 250 -6.47 12.63 2.77
C GLU A 250 -5.68 11.40 3.20
N TYR A 251 -5.93 10.30 2.52
CA TYR A 251 -5.22 9.04 2.71
C TYR A 251 -4.72 8.55 1.37
N SER A 252 -3.51 7.99 1.38
CA SER A 252 -2.95 7.29 0.24
C SER A 252 -2.71 5.85 0.63
N LEU A 253 -3.32 4.94 -0.11
CA LEU A 253 -3.32 3.52 0.17
C LEU A 253 -2.86 2.72 -1.03
N ILE A 254 -2.24 1.57 -0.79
CA ILE A 254 -1.80 0.64 -1.83
C ILE A 254 -2.36 -0.75 -1.56
N ASN A 255 -2.80 -1.44 -2.60
CA ASN A 255 -3.23 -2.83 -2.53
C ASN A 255 -2.01 -3.75 -2.35
N GLU A 256 -2.11 -4.76 -1.48
CA GLU A 256 -1.07 -5.77 -1.26
C GLU A 256 -0.58 -6.41 -2.56
N ASN A 257 -1.49 -6.69 -3.50
CA ASN A 257 -1.15 -7.31 -4.79
C ASN A 257 -0.27 -6.43 -5.69
N CYS A 258 -0.17 -5.12 -5.41
CA CYS A 258 0.65 -4.20 -6.20
C CYS A 258 1.93 -3.77 -5.48
N MET A 259 2.17 -4.20 -4.24
CA MET A 259 3.32 -3.73 -3.46
C MET A 259 4.67 -4.00 -4.13
N GLU A 260 4.84 -5.17 -4.72
CA GLU A 260 6.07 -5.54 -5.42
C GLU A 260 6.35 -4.59 -6.59
N GLN A 261 5.34 -4.36 -7.45
CA GLN A 261 5.43 -3.45 -8.59
C GLN A 261 5.88 -2.04 -8.16
N TYR A 262 5.30 -1.53 -7.07
CA TYR A 262 5.58 -0.18 -6.58
C TYR A 262 6.73 -0.12 -5.55
N GLY A 263 7.44 -1.23 -5.30
CA GLY A 263 8.59 -1.28 -4.39
C GLY A 263 8.24 -0.96 -2.93
N VAL A 264 7.04 -1.32 -2.49
CA VAL A 264 6.53 -1.07 -1.15
C VAL A 264 6.94 -2.18 -0.19
N VAL A 265 7.31 -1.80 1.03
CA VAL A 265 7.67 -2.74 2.11
C VAL A 265 6.56 -2.76 3.16
N PRO A 266 6.01 -3.93 3.52
CA PRO A 266 4.99 -4.00 4.58
C PRO A 266 5.58 -3.72 5.96
N LEU A 267 4.79 -3.09 6.83
CA LEU A 267 5.09 -2.93 8.26
C LEU A 267 4.18 -3.84 9.09
N GLY A 268 2.94 -3.43 9.26
CA GLY A 268 1.97 -4.13 10.10
C GLY A 268 0.59 -3.49 10.02
N PHE A 269 -0.44 -4.21 10.48
CA PHE A 269 -1.82 -3.76 10.36
C PHE A 269 -2.22 -2.91 11.57
N THR A 270 -2.47 -1.63 11.34
CA THR A 270 -2.84 -0.65 12.37
C THR A 270 -4.32 -0.32 12.33
N ILE A 271 -4.99 -0.59 11.20
CA ILE A 271 -6.45 -0.48 11.10
C ILE A 271 -7.09 -1.78 11.56
N PRO A 272 -7.89 -1.76 12.65
CA PRO A 272 -8.54 -2.97 13.14
C PRO A 272 -9.58 -3.44 12.13
N LYS A 273 -9.46 -4.66 11.61
CA LYS A 273 -10.49 -5.26 10.75
C LYS A 273 -11.70 -5.62 11.62
N ASN A 274 -12.90 -5.17 11.25
CA ASN A 274 -14.11 -5.73 11.85
C ASN A 274 -14.29 -7.14 11.29
N ASN A 275 -14.27 -8.14 12.19
CA ASN A 275 -14.77 -9.47 11.87
C ASN A 275 -16.30 -9.35 11.72
N PHE A 276 -16.79 -9.19 10.50
CA PHE A 276 -18.21 -9.34 10.18
C PHE A 276 -18.44 -10.74 9.64
#